data_AF-A0A9W7J0S6-F1
#
_entry.id   AF-A0A9W7J0S6-F1
#
_cell.length_a   1.000
_cell.length_b   1.000
_cell.length_c   1.000
_cell.angle_alpha   90.00
_cell.angle_beta   90.00
_cell.angle_gamma   90.00
#
_symmetry.space_group_name_H-M   'P 1'
#
loop_
_entity.id
_entity.type
_entity.pdbx_description
1 polymer ?
#
loop_
_entity_poly.entity_id
_entity_poly.type
_entity_poly.pdbx_seq_one_letter_code
_entity_poly.pdbx_strand_id
1 'polypeptide(L)' 'MEFSLQSSRLWEEVIEQTKVAKEKGIDPLLWALQVSSSLSTSGVPLPSTELAHVLVNYLCWDNNIPIL' A
#
# COMPACT_ATOMS: atom_id res chain seq x y z
N MET A 1 -23.68 5.27 3.89
CA MET A 1 -22.35 5.94 3.97
C MET A 1 -21.36 4.96 4.61
N GLU A 2 -21.20 3.76 4.02
CA GLU A 2 -20.35 2.68 4.55
C GLU A 2 -19.24 2.30 3.55
N PHE A 3 -19.50 2.53 2.25
CA PHE A 3 -18.57 2.29 1.16
C PHE A 3 -17.26 3.10 1.26
N SER A 4 -17.32 4.32 1.81
CA SER A 4 -16.14 5.18 2.01
C SER A 4 -15.22 4.70 3.14
N LEU A 5 -15.78 4.09 4.20
CA LEU A 5 -15.02 3.55 5.32
C LEU A 5 -14.30 2.24 4.95
N GLN A 6 -14.98 1.38 4.18
CA GLN A 6 -14.40 0.12 3.70
C GLN A 6 -13.18 0.37 2.80
N SER A 7 -13.28 1.36 1.90
CA SER A 7 -12.16 1.75 1.05
C SER A 7 -11.00 2.34 1.85
N SER A 8 -11.27 3.10 2.93
CA SER A 8 -10.22 3.64 3.81
C SER A 8 -9.40 2.52 4.46
N ARG A 9 -10.09 1.52 5.04
CA ARG A 9 -9.43 0.42 5.76
C ARG A 9 -8.52 -0.42 4.88
N LEU A 10 -8.92 -0.65 3.63
CA LEU A 10 -8.11 -1.40 2.67
C LEU A 10 -6.78 -0.69 2.37
N TRP A 11 -6.82 0.63 2.15
CA TRP A 11 -5.61 1.40 1.89
C TRP A 11 -4.74 1.59 3.14
N GLU A 12 -5.35 1.73 4.32
CA GLU A 12 -4.63 1.69 5.61
C GLU A 12 -3.88 0.36 5.79
N GLU A 13 -4.49 -0.77 5.43
CA GLU A 13 -3.84 -2.08 5.48
C GLU A 13 -2.64 -2.17 4.52
N VAL A 14 -2.77 -1.67 3.29
CA VAL A 14 -1.65 -1.61 2.33
C VAL A 14 -0.49 -0.79 2.89
N ILE A 15 -0.79 0.35 3.54
CA ILE A 15 0.22 1.19 4.18
C ILE A 15 0.92 0.42 5.32
N GLU A 16 0.16 -0.25 6.19
CA GLU A 16 0.74 -1.00 7.31
C GLU A 16 1.58 -2.20 6.83
N GLN A 17 1.10 -2.93 5.81
CA GLN A 17 1.89 -4.00 5.16
C GLN A 17 3.21 -3.45 4.60
N THR A 18 3.16 -2.29 3.96
CA THR A 18 4.34 -1.62 3.39
C THR A 18 5.32 -1.16 4.47
N LYS A 19 4.82 -0.63 5.59
CA LYS A 19 5.61 -0.24 6.75
C LYS A 19 6.32 -1.46 7.37
N VAL A 20 5.59 -2.54 7.63
CA VAL A 20 6.15 -3.78 8.18
C VAL A 20 7.19 -4.40 7.25
N ALA A 21 6.95 -4.37 5.93
CA ALA A 21 7.90 -4.85 4.94
C ALA A 21 9.22 -4.04 4.97
N LYS A 22 9.11 -2.71 5.06
CA LYS A 22 10.27 -1.82 5.21
C LYS A 22 11.04 -2.10 6.50
N GLU A 23 10.37 -2.17 7.65
CA GLU A 23 10.99 -2.40 8.95
C GLU A 23 11.72 -3.76 9.02
N LYS A 24 11.19 -4.78 8.36
CA LYS A 24 11.77 -6.13 8.33
C LYS A 24 12.76 -6.36 7.19
N GLY A 25 12.97 -5.37 6.31
CA GLY A 25 13.82 -5.53 5.13
C GLY A 25 13.33 -6.63 4.18
N ILE A 26 12.02 -6.77 4.02
CA ILE A 26 11.41 -7.73 3.10
C ILE A 26 11.81 -7.39 1.67
N ASP A 27 12.13 -8.41 0.88
CA ASP A 27 12.42 -8.25 -0.54
C ASP A 27 11.26 -7.52 -1.27
N PRO A 28 11.54 -6.47 -2.06
CA PRO A 28 10.49 -5.68 -2.70
C PRO A 28 9.58 -6.48 -3.63
N LEU A 29 10.09 -7.52 -4.30
CA LEU A 29 9.26 -8.37 -5.16
C LEU A 29 8.31 -9.22 -4.32
N LEU A 30 8.79 -9.75 -3.19
CA LEU A 30 7.94 -10.50 -2.26
C LEU A 30 6.83 -9.61 -1.66
N TRP A 31 7.16 -8.38 -1.26
CA TRP A 31 6.17 -7.40 -0.81
C TRP A 31 5.12 -7.11 -1.89
N ALA A 32 5.55 -6.88 -3.14
CA ALA A 32 4.64 -6.60 -4.24
C ALA A 32 3.69 -7.77 -4.52
N LEU A 33 4.16 -9.01 -4.43
CA LEU A 33 3.33 -10.22 -4.55
C LEU A 33 2.30 -10.32 -3.43
N GLN A 34 2.68 -10.01 -2.18
CA GLN A 34 1.78 -10.05 -1.03
C GLN A 34 0.67 -8.99 -1.16
N VAL A 35 1.04 -7.75 -1.46
CA VAL A 35 0.09 -6.63 -1.66
C VAL A 35 -0.84 -6.93 -2.83
N SER A 36 -0.30 -7.36 -3.98
CA SER A 36 -1.11 -7.65 -5.16
C SER A 36 -2.09 -8.82 -4.93
N SER A 37 -1.67 -9.87 -4.22
CA SER A 37 -2.54 -10.98 -3.83
C SER A 37 -3.66 -10.51 -2.91
N SER A 38 -3.36 -9.74 -1.86
CA SER A 38 -4.35 -9.21 -0.90
C SER A 38 -5.40 -8.33 -1.59
N LEU A 39 -4.97 -7.45 -2.49
CA LEU A 39 -5.84 -6.57 -3.26
C LEU A 39 -6.72 -7.34 -4.25
N SER A 40 -6.15 -8.33 -4.94
CA SER A 40 -6.90 -9.20 -5.85
C SER A 40 -8.00 -9.98 -5.10
N THR A 41 -7.71 -10.51 -3.90
CA THR A 41 -8.72 -11.17 -3.05
C THR A 41 -9.79 -10.22 -2.52
N SER A 42 -9.48 -8.93 -2.43
CA SER A 42 -10.40 -7.87 -2.01
C SER A 42 -11.21 -7.29 -3.18
N GLY A 43 -11.07 -7.86 -4.39
CA GLY A 43 -11.79 -7.43 -5.59
C GLY A 43 -11.24 -6.15 -6.23
N VAL A 44 -10.04 -5.70 -5.83
CA VAL A 44 -9.39 -4.56 -6.45
C VAL A 44 -8.69 -5.03 -7.73
N PRO A 45 -9.09 -4.53 -8.92
CA PRO A 45 -8.43 -4.88 -10.16
C PRO A 45 -7.03 -4.27 -10.19
N LEU A 46 -6.07 -5.03 -10.74
CA LEU A 46 -4.70 -4.56 -10.94
C LEU A 46 -4.38 -4.49 -12.44
N PRO A 47 -3.67 -3.43 -12.90
CA PRO A 47 -3.14 -2.31 -12.10
C PRO A 47 -4.26 -1.35 -11.61
N SER A 48 -4.05 -0.72 -10.44
CA SER A 48 -4.97 0.28 -9.86
C SER A 48 -4.28 1.64 -9.71
N THR A 49 -4.94 2.69 -10.19
CA THR A 49 -4.51 4.08 -10.05
C THR A 49 -4.57 4.56 -8.61
N GLU A 50 -5.55 4.10 -7.84
CA GLU A 50 -5.73 4.41 -6.43
C GLU A 50 -4.59 3.84 -5.61
N LEU A 51 -4.21 2.58 -5.87
CA LEU A 51 -3.04 1.95 -5.26
C LEU A 51 -1.77 2.77 -5.54
N ALA A 52 -1.57 3.20 -6.79
CA ALA A 52 -0.41 4.02 -7.15
C ALA A 52 -0.39 5.34 -6.36
N HIS A 53 -1.53 6.03 -6.25
CA HIS A 53 -1.63 7.25 -5.45
C HIS A 53 -1.32 7.01 -3.96
N VAL A 54 -1.89 5.96 -3.35
CA VAL A 54 -1.63 5.61 -1.95
C VAL A 54 -0.15 5.35 -1.71
N LEU A 55 0.49 4.54 -2.56
CA LEU A 55 1.90 4.20 -2.42
C LEU A 55 2.83 5.40 -2.66
N VAL A 56 2.56 6.23 -3.67
CA VAL A 56 3.37 7.44 -3.94
C VAL A 56 3.23 8.45 -2.81
N ASN A 57 2.01 8.71 -2.33
CA ASN A 57 1.78 9.57 -1.16
C ASN A 57 2.60 9.06 0.02
N TYR A 58 2.45 7.78 0.38
CA TYR A 58 3.10 7.22 1.55
C TYR A 58 4.63 7.16 1.42
N LEU A 59 5.15 6.57 0.34
CA LEU A 59 6.58 6.30 0.18
C LEU A 59 7.38 7.55 -0.21
N CYS A 60 6.83 8.40 -1.07
CA CYS A 60 7.57 9.51 -1.65
C CYS A 60 7.27 10.87 -1.00
N TRP A 61 6.11 11.06 -0.38
CA TRP A 61 5.75 12.35 0.21
C TRP A 61 5.66 12.30 1.74
N ASP A 62 4.97 11.32 2.31
CA ASP A 62 4.79 11.21 3.76
C ASP A 62 6.04 10.68 4.48
N ASN A 63 6.81 9.80 3.82
CA ASN A 63 8.07 9.26 4.36
C ASN A 63 9.32 9.99 3.87
N ASN A 64 9.17 11.13 3.19
CA ASN A 64 10.31 11.86 2.65
C ASN A 64 11.07 12.58 3.77
N ILE A 65 12.05 11.91 4.37
CA ILE A 65 13.09 12.60 5.14
C ILE A 65 13.95 13.33 4.11
N PRO A 66 14.13 14.66 4.21
CA PRO A 66 15.10 15.36 3.37
C PRO A 66 16.45 14.65 3.48
N ILE A 67 17.00 14.21 2.35
CA ILE A 67 18.38 13.73 2.30
C ILE A 67 19.25 14.99 2.50
N LEU A 68 19.69 15.22 3.74
CA LEU A 68 20.69 16.23 4.10
C LEU A 68 22.10 15.71 3.81
#